data_AF-A0A955SPP2-F1
#
_entry.id   AF-A0A955SPP2-F1
#
_cell.length_a   1.000
_cell.length_b   1.000
_cell.length_c   1.000
_cell.angle_alpha   90.00
_cell.angle_beta   90.00
_cell.angle_gamma   90.00
#
_symmetry.space_group_name_H-M   'P 1'
#
loop_
_entity.id
_entity.type
_entity.pdbx_description
1 polymer ?
#
loop_
_entity_poly.entity_id
_entity_poly.type
_entity_poly.pdbx_seq_one_letter_code
_entity_poly.pdbx_strand_id
1 'polypeptide(L)'
;MSSKAPEDPYSHLTTEQPNPESLQLDRLSTVEFLELMQAEDQRALAALESVREPLAEMIERLAQAFRKGGRLFYVGAGTSGRLGMLDATECAPTFGVPDTMVQAILAGGYECLVRSVEGAEDDHEGGRRSVAQRGVANQDFVVGIA
;
A
#
# COMPACT_ATOMS: atom_id res chain seq x y z
N MET A 1 -42.28 -3.03 11.38
CA MET A 1 -41.58 -2.61 10.14
C MET A 1 -40.10 -2.62 10.46
N SER A 2 -39.38 -3.68 10.08
CA SER A 2 -37.96 -3.80 10.37
C SER A 2 -37.21 -2.92 9.36
N SER A 3 -36.64 -1.81 9.85
CA SER A 3 -35.74 -0.98 9.07
C SER A 3 -34.49 -1.81 8.75
N LYS A 4 -34.34 -2.25 7.50
CA LYS A 4 -33.11 -2.89 7.02
C LYS A 4 -31.99 -1.87 7.27
N ALA A 5 -30.93 -2.27 7.98
CA ALA A 5 -29.73 -1.45 8.09
C ALA A 5 -29.25 -1.11 6.66
N PRO A 6 -28.74 0.11 6.41
CA PRO A 6 -28.22 0.46 5.10
C PRO A 6 -27.16 -0.57 4.70
N GLU A 7 -27.27 -1.09 3.47
CA GLU A 7 -26.28 -2.01 2.91
C GLU A 7 -24.94 -1.27 2.82
N ASP A 8 -23.90 -1.87 3.39
CA ASP A 8 -22.55 -1.34 3.36
C ASP A 8 -22.09 -1.20 1.89
N PRO A 9 -21.79 0.03 1.42
CA PRO A 9 -21.42 0.26 0.03
C PRO A 9 -20.14 -0.48 -0.37
N TYR A 10 -19.31 -0.92 0.59
CA TYR A 10 -18.04 -1.58 0.32
C TYR A 10 -18.12 -3.11 0.32
N SER A 11 -19.26 -3.69 0.68
CA SER A 11 -19.46 -5.16 0.78
C SER A 11 -19.20 -5.97 -0.50
N HIS A 12 -19.17 -5.31 -1.66
CA HIS A 12 -18.85 -5.92 -2.95
C HIS A 12 -17.34 -6.03 -3.21
N LEU A 13 -16.51 -5.30 -2.45
CA LEU A 13 -15.05 -5.34 -2.56
C LEU A 13 -14.52 -6.62 -1.89
N THR A 14 -13.59 -7.30 -2.56
CA THR A 14 -12.99 -8.54 -2.04
C THR A 14 -12.30 -8.33 -0.69
N THR A 15 -11.71 -7.15 -0.45
CA THR A 15 -11.01 -6.81 0.81
C THR A 15 -11.95 -6.74 2.02
N GLU A 16 -13.23 -6.45 1.79
CA GLU A 16 -14.27 -6.35 2.84
C GLU A 16 -15.07 -7.65 3.00
N GLN A 17 -14.79 -8.67 2.17
CA GLN A 17 -15.48 -9.95 2.26
C GLN A 17 -14.86 -10.83 3.34
N PRO A 18 -15.68 -11.55 4.14
CA PRO A 18 -15.16 -12.50 5.09
C PRO A 18 -14.47 -13.65 4.36
N ASN A 19 -13.31 -14.08 4.87
CA ASN A 19 -12.68 -15.30 4.39
C ASN A 19 -13.47 -16.52 4.92
N PRO A 20 -14.02 -17.39 4.04
CA PRO A 20 -14.78 -18.57 4.46
C PRO A 20 -13.98 -19.53 5.37
N GLU A 21 -12.66 -19.59 5.19
CA GLU A 21 -11.77 -20.48 5.96
C GLU A 21 -11.54 -19.97 7.40
N SER A 22 -11.89 -18.71 7.69
CA SER A 22 -11.70 -18.08 9.01
C SER A 22 -13.00 -17.79 9.77
N LEU A 23 -14.14 -18.34 9.34
CA LEU A 23 -15.45 -18.08 9.98
C LEU A 23 -15.52 -18.48 11.46
N GLN A 24 -14.63 -19.36 11.93
CA GLN A 24 -14.52 -19.80 13.32
C GLN A 24 -13.13 -19.52 13.92
N LEU A 25 -12.46 -18.46 13.44
CA LEU A 25 -11.09 -18.09 13.83
C LEU A 25 -10.91 -18.02 15.35
N ASP A 26 -11.94 -17.53 16.07
CA ASP A 26 -11.98 -17.36 17.53
C ASP A 26 -12.03 -18.68 18.32
N ARG A 27 -12.27 -19.81 17.63
CA ARG A 27 -12.39 -21.14 18.24
C ARG A 27 -11.21 -22.07 17.94
N LEU A 28 -10.31 -21.65 17.05
CA LEU A 28 -9.15 -22.43 16.69
C LEU A 28 -8.19 -22.54 17.88
N SER A 29 -7.52 -23.68 18.01
CA SER A 29 -6.31 -23.76 18.81
C SER A 29 -5.23 -22.85 18.21
N THR A 30 -4.22 -22.50 19.01
CA THR A 30 -3.12 -21.66 18.53
C THR A 30 -2.37 -22.29 17.34
N VAL A 31 -2.24 -23.62 17.29
CA VAL A 31 -1.59 -24.31 16.16
C VAL A 31 -2.42 -24.17 14.89
N GLU A 32 -3.72 -24.44 14.96
CA GLU A 32 -4.63 -24.31 13.81
C GLU A 32 -4.71 -22.86 13.32
N PHE A 33 -4.69 -21.88 14.23
CA PHE A 33 -4.62 -20.46 13.86
C PHE A 33 -3.34 -20.14 13.06
N LEU A 34 -2.18 -20.63 13.52
CA LEU A 34 -0.92 -20.40 12.82
C LEU A 34 -0.88 -21.10 11.46
N GLU A 35 -1.42 -22.32 11.36
CA GLU A 35 -1.54 -23.04 10.09
C GLU A 35 -2.43 -22.29 9.10
N LEU A 36 -3.56 -21.75 9.56
CA LEU A 36 -4.45 -20.92 8.73
C LEU A 36 -3.74 -19.66 8.24
N MET A 37 -3.10 -18.90 9.13
CA MET A 37 -2.36 -17.68 8.76
C MET A 37 -1.26 -17.97 7.73
N GLN A 38 -0.48 -19.04 7.96
CA GLN A 38 0.57 -19.45 7.03
C GLN A 38 0.01 -19.84 5.65
N ALA A 39 -1.15 -20.50 5.61
CA ALA A 39 -1.81 -20.84 4.35
C ALA A 39 -2.25 -19.59 3.57
N GLU A 40 -2.79 -18.56 4.25
CA GLU A 40 -3.15 -17.30 3.60
C GLU A 40 -1.91 -16.51 3.13
N ASP A 41 -0.82 -16.50 3.90
CA ASP A 41 0.44 -15.89 3.47
C ASP A 41 0.99 -16.54 2.20
N GLN A 42 0.91 -17.88 2.09
CA GLN A 42 1.30 -18.60 0.88
C GLN A 42 0.44 -18.23 -0.32
N ARG A 43 -0.88 -18.01 -0.13
CA ARG A 43 -1.77 -17.55 -1.20
C ARG A 43 -1.41 -16.15 -1.66
N ALA A 44 -1.05 -15.24 -0.73
CA ALA A 44 -0.60 -13.90 -1.08
C ALA A 44 0.68 -13.94 -1.96
N LEU A 45 1.64 -14.80 -1.63
CA LEU A 45 2.84 -14.99 -2.46
C LEU A 45 2.50 -15.61 -3.82
N ALA A 46 1.59 -16.59 -3.87
CA ALA A 46 1.16 -17.21 -5.12
C ALA A 46 0.45 -16.22 -6.06
N ALA A 47 -0.26 -15.22 -5.52
CA ALA A 47 -0.93 -14.19 -6.31
C ALA A 47 0.04 -13.39 -7.21
N LEU A 48 1.32 -13.30 -6.84
CA LEU A 48 2.35 -12.65 -7.64
C LEU A 48 2.54 -13.29 -9.02
N GLU A 49 2.20 -14.57 -9.19
CA GLU A 49 2.27 -15.24 -10.48
C GLU A 49 1.36 -14.56 -11.52
N SER A 50 0.16 -14.18 -11.10
CA SER A 50 -0.84 -13.56 -11.99
C SER A 50 -0.49 -12.13 -12.42
N VAL A 51 0.36 -11.44 -11.65
CA VAL A 51 0.75 -10.04 -11.90
C VAL A 51 2.19 -9.88 -12.38
N ARG A 52 2.90 -10.99 -12.66
CA ARG A 52 4.33 -10.98 -13.03
C ARG A 52 4.62 -10.08 -14.23
N GLU A 53 3.87 -10.22 -15.32
CA GLU A 53 4.10 -9.45 -16.56
C GLU A 53 3.80 -7.95 -16.38
N PRO A 54 2.63 -7.53 -15.83
CA PRO A 54 2.39 -6.12 -15.49
C PRO A 54 3.43 -5.53 -14.54
N LEU A 55 3.87 -6.30 -13.53
CA LEU A 55 4.87 -5.85 -12.57
C LEU A 55 6.23 -5.64 -13.24
N ALA A 56 6.64 -6.55 -14.12
CA ALA A 56 7.86 -6.41 -14.91
C ALA A 56 7.81 -5.16 -15.81
N GLU A 57 6.68 -4.92 -16.48
CA GLU A 57 6.49 -3.70 -17.29
C GLU A 57 6.59 -2.43 -16.45
N MET A 58 5.98 -2.41 -15.27
CA MET A 58 6.06 -1.28 -14.33
C MET A 58 7.52 -1.02 -13.92
N ILE A 59 8.26 -2.07 -13.57
CA ILE A 59 9.68 -1.98 -13.18
C ILE A 59 10.53 -1.41 -14.33
N GLU A 60 10.31 -1.85 -15.56
CA GLU A 60 11.04 -1.32 -16.72
C GLU A 60 10.74 0.17 -16.97
N ARG A 61 9.48 0.58 -16.84
CA ARG A 61 9.08 1.99 -16.96
C ARG A 61 9.69 2.84 -15.85
N LEU A 62 9.72 2.34 -14.62
CA LEU A 62 10.38 2.99 -13.49
C LEU A 62 11.89 3.12 -13.73
N ALA A 63 12.56 2.05 -14.17
CA ALA A 63 13.98 2.10 -14.50
C ALA A 63 14.28 3.12 -15.61
N GLN A 64 13.40 3.26 -16.60
CA GLN A 64 13.51 4.32 -17.62
C GLN A 64 13.32 5.72 -17.03
N ALA A 65 12.42 5.92 -16.06
CA ALA A 65 12.26 7.20 -15.37
C ALA A 65 13.55 7.58 -14.63
N PHE A 66 14.15 6.65 -13.89
CA PHE A 66 15.44 6.89 -13.23
C PHE A 66 16.56 7.25 -14.20
N ARG A 67 16.67 6.55 -15.34
CA ARG A 67 17.67 6.87 -16.38
C ARG A 67 17.50 8.28 -16.97
N LYS A 68 16.30 8.84 -16.91
CA LYS A 68 15.98 10.21 -17.36
C LYS A 68 16.10 11.26 -16.24
N GLY A 69 16.58 10.87 -15.06
CA GLY A 69 16.68 11.76 -13.89
C GLY A 69 15.35 12.00 -13.18
N GLY A 70 14.37 11.11 -13.35
CA GLY A 70 13.15 11.06 -12.55
C GLY A 70 13.38 10.45 -11.18
N ARG A 71 12.43 10.66 -10.27
CA ARG A 71 12.38 10.07 -8.92
C ARG A 71 11.17 9.14 -8.80
N LEU A 72 11.17 8.27 -7.79
CA LEU A 72 10.04 7.44 -7.41
C LEU A 72 9.33 8.02 -6.18
N PHE A 73 8.00 8.10 -6.25
CA PHE A 73 7.14 8.46 -5.13
C PHE A 73 6.14 7.34 -4.85
N TYR A 74 6.24 6.70 -3.69
CA TYR A 74 5.15 5.92 -3.13
C TYR A 74 4.11 6.85 -2.50
N VAL A 75 2.83 6.59 -2.70
CA VAL A 75 1.73 7.37 -2.12
C VAL A 75 0.72 6.42 -1.52
N GLY A 76 0.37 6.63 -0.24
CA GLY A 76 -0.62 5.79 0.43
C GLY A 76 -0.99 6.29 1.81
N ALA A 77 -2.00 5.67 2.40
CA ALA A 77 -2.44 5.89 3.78
C ALA A 77 -2.18 4.65 4.64
N GLY A 78 -2.30 4.79 5.96
CA GLY A 78 -2.26 3.65 6.89
C GLY A 78 -1.06 2.71 6.67
N THR A 79 -1.33 1.41 6.62
CA THR A 79 -0.31 0.37 6.40
C THR A 79 0.38 0.54 5.04
N SER A 80 -0.38 0.80 3.99
CA SER A 80 0.13 0.97 2.62
C SER A 80 1.16 2.10 2.51
N GLY A 81 0.86 3.27 3.08
CA GLY A 81 1.79 4.40 3.11
C GLY A 81 3.03 4.14 3.98
N ARG A 82 2.88 3.39 5.08
CA ARG A 82 4.01 2.99 5.94
C ARG A 82 4.95 2.00 5.23
N LEU A 83 4.42 1.05 4.47
CA LEU A 83 5.22 0.14 3.65
C LEU A 83 6.02 0.90 2.57
N GLY A 84 5.39 1.88 1.91
CA GLY A 84 6.10 2.77 0.98
C GLY A 84 7.22 3.57 1.66
N MET A 85 7.01 4.04 2.89
CA MET A 85 8.06 4.71 3.67
C MET A 85 9.21 3.77 4.01
N LEU A 86 8.89 2.54 4.46
CA LEU A 86 9.90 1.53 4.78
C LEU A 86 10.82 1.29 3.58
N ASP A 87 10.26 0.96 2.42
CA ASP A 87 11.02 0.71 1.19
C ASP A 87 11.86 1.92 0.77
N ALA A 88 11.28 3.12 0.79
CA ALA A 88 12.01 4.35 0.44
C ALA A 88 13.21 4.61 1.36
N THR A 89 13.07 4.38 2.68
CA THR A 89 14.16 4.62 3.65
C THR A 89 15.31 3.63 3.52
N GLU A 90 15.07 2.44 2.98
CA GLU A 90 16.09 1.41 2.78
C GLU A 90 16.90 1.61 1.50
N CYS A 91 16.39 2.39 0.53
CA CYS A 91 17.04 2.55 -0.77
C CYS A 91 18.43 3.22 -0.69
N ALA A 92 18.55 4.33 0.04
CA ALA A 92 19.80 5.07 0.16
C ALA A 92 20.94 4.25 0.80
N PRO A 93 20.76 3.62 1.98
CA PRO A 93 21.81 2.80 2.58
C PRO A 93 22.09 1.50 1.81
N THR A 94 21.10 0.93 1.11
CA THR A 94 21.27 -0.35 0.39
C THR A 94 21.96 -0.16 -0.96
N PHE A 95 21.60 0.89 -1.72
CA PHE A 95 22.04 1.09 -3.10
C PHE A 95 22.99 2.28 -3.28
N GLY A 96 23.26 3.06 -2.23
CA GLY A 96 24.13 4.25 -2.30
C GLY A 96 23.54 5.39 -3.13
N VAL A 97 22.21 5.43 -3.26
CA VAL A 97 21.49 6.47 -4.01
C VAL A 97 21.12 7.66 -3.11
N PRO A 98 20.86 8.86 -3.67
CA PRO A 98 20.38 9.99 -2.88
C PRO A 98 19.01 9.71 -2.24
N ASP A 99 18.78 10.23 -1.01
CA ASP A 99 17.49 10.15 -0.31
C ASP A 99 16.31 10.76 -1.08
N THR A 100 16.60 11.55 -2.12
CA THR A 100 15.59 12.16 -2.98
C THR A 100 15.17 11.28 -4.14
N MET A 101 15.89 10.19 -4.43
CA MET A 101 15.63 9.30 -5.57
C MET A 101 14.39 8.45 -5.37
N VAL A 102 14.18 7.92 -4.16
CA VAL A 102 12.99 7.15 -3.78
C VAL A 102 12.40 7.79 -2.53
N GLN A 103 11.13 8.19 -2.59
CA GLN A 103 10.44 8.93 -1.54
C GLN A 103 9.05 8.34 -1.31
N ALA A 104 8.48 8.61 -0.13
CA ALA A 104 7.11 8.26 0.19
C ALA A 104 6.31 9.48 0.67
N ILE A 105 5.03 9.50 0.28
CA ILE A 105 4.02 10.46 0.69
C ILE A 105 2.96 9.69 1.48
N LEU A 106 3.02 9.82 2.80
CA LEU A 106 2.06 9.25 3.73
C LEU A 106 0.92 10.24 3.97
N ALA A 107 -0.32 9.81 3.72
CA ALA A 107 -1.51 10.59 4.06
C ALA A 107 -1.53 10.92 5.56
N GLY A 108 -1.85 12.16 5.91
CA GLY A 108 -1.76 12.67 7.28
C GLY A 108 -0.33 12.97 7.78
N GLY A 109 0.69 12.77 6.96
CA GLY A 109 2.07 13.21 7.23
C GLY A 109 2.85 12.29 8.19
N TYR A 110 3.99 12.79 8.68
CA TYR A 110 4.97 11.99 9.43
C TYR A 110 4.42 11.40 10.73
N GLU A 111 3.50 12.12 11.42
CA GLU A 111 2.87 11.61 12.64
C GLU A 111 2.10 10.31 12.41
N CYS A 112 1.62 10.08 11.18
CA CYS A 112 0.91 8.86 10.82
C CYS A 112 1.80 7.61 10.78
N LEU A 113 3.12 7.76 10.85
CA LEU A 113 4.05 6.63 10.95
C LEU A 113 3.89 5.87 12.26
N VAL A 114 3.60 6.58 13.35
CA VAL A 114 3.55 6.01 14.71
C VAL A 114 2.14 5.94 15.29
N ARG A 115 1.17 6.64 14.67
CA ARG A 115 -0.24 6.65 15.09
C ARG A 115 -1.14 6.60 13.87
N SER A 116 -2.24 5.87 13.93
CA SER A 116 -3.25 5.96 12.88
C SER A 116 -4.12 7.20 13.10
N VAL A 117 -4.37 7.95 12.03
CA VAL A 117 -5.25 9.12 12.02
C VAL A 117 -6.43 8.80 11.14
N GLU A 118 -7.62 8.76 11.74
CA GLU A 118 -8.88 8.49 11.06
C GLU A 118 -9.19 9.61 10.05
N GLY A 119 -9.66 9.25 8.86
CA GLY A 119 -10.03 10.19 7.80
C GLY A 119 -8.86 10.84 7.04
N ALA A 120 -7.60 10.50 7.36
CA ALA A 120 -6.45 11.00 6.61
C ALA A 120 -6.46 10.53 5.14
N GLU A 121 -7.00 9.33 4.89
CA GLU A 121 -7.16 8.76 3.54
C GLU A 121 -8.25 9.46 2.72
N ASP A 122 -9.20 10.12 3.37
CA ASP A 122 -10.32 10.82 2.72
C ASP A 122 -9.99 12.30 2.38
N ASP A 123 -8.85 12.85 2.84
CA ASP A 123 -8.44 14.23 2.53
C ASP A 123 -7.79 14.34 1.15
N HIS A 124 -8.62 14.39 0.11
CA HIS A 124 -8.19 14.59 -1.28
C HIS A 124 -7.32 15.84 -1.47
N GLU A 125 -7.68 16.95 -0.82
CA GLU A 125 -6.91 18.19 -0.94
C GLU A 125 -5.57 18.10 -0.19
N GLY A 126 -5.53 17.36 0.91
CA GLY A 126 -4.31 16.95 1.59
C GLY A 126 -3.36 16.21 0.68
N GLY A 127 -3.84 15.15 0.02
CA GLY A 127 -3.06 14.39 -0.96
C GLY A 127 -2.50 15.29 -2.07
N ARG A 128 -3.35 16.16 -2.66
CA ARG A 128 -2.92 17.10 -3.70
C ARG A 128 -1.85 18.07 -3.21
N ARG A 129 -2.00 18.62 -2.00
CA ARG A 129 -0.99 19.51 -1.39
C ARG A 129 0.32 18.77 -1.17
N SER A 130 0.29 17.54 -0.65
CA SER A 130 1.51 16.76 -0.38
C SER A 130 2.28 16.42 -1.64
N VAL A 131 1.60 16.02 -2.72
CA VAL A 131 2.22 15.79 -4.04
C VAL A 131 2.86 17.07 -4.57
N ALA A 132 2.15 18.21 -4.48
CA ALA A 132 2.68 19.50 -4.93
C ALA A 132 3.88 19.96 -4.11
N GLN A 133 3.86 19.80 -2.78
CA GLN A 133 4.95 20.18 -1.88
C GLN A 133 6.23 19.36 -2.11
N ARG A 134 6.11 18.11 -2.54
CA ARG A 134 7.25 17.28 -2.95
C ARG A 134 7.81 17.62 -4.33
N GLY A 135 7.14 18.53 -5.05
CA GLY A 135 7.52 18.97 -6.38
C GLY A 135 7.51 17.82 -7.38
N VAL A 136 6.53 16.90 -7.28
CA VAL A 136 6.37 15.80 -8.25
C VAL A 136 6.14 16.40 -9.63
N ALA A 137 6.89 15.93 -10.62
CA ALA A 137 6.89 16.42 -11.99
C ALA A 137 6.71 15.27 -13.01
N ASN A 138 6.50 15.61 -14.28
CA ASN A 138 6.19 14.65 -15.35
C ASN A 138 7.26 13.58 -15.61
N GLN A 139 8.50 13.80 -15.15
CA GLN A 139 9.60 12.85 -15.26
C GLN A 139 9.63 11.83 -14.12
N ASP A 140 8.92 12.11 -13.02
CA ASP A 140 8.85 11.24 -11.86
C ASP A 140 7.86 10.09 -12.09
N PHE A 141 8.05 9.01 -11.34
CA PHE A 141 7.17 7.85 -11.33
C PHE A 141 6.42 7.81 -10.00
N VAL A 142 5.10 7.64 -10.06
CA VAL A 142 4.24 7.62 -8.86
C VAL A 142 3.56 6.25 -8.75
N VAL A 143 3.68 5.62 -7.58
CA VAL A 143 3.04 4.36 -7.24
C VAL A 143 2.05 4.61 -6.10
N GLY A 144 0.76 4.50 -6.40
CA GLY A 144 -0.29 4.51 -5.38
C GLY A 144 -0.47 3.13 -4.77
N ILE A 145 -0.56 3.05 -3.44
CA ILE A 145 -0.79 1.80 -2.69
C ILE A 145 -2.01 2.02 -1.80
N ALA A 146 -3.08 1.27 -2.05
CA ALA A 146 -4.37 1.34 -1.38
C ALA A 146 -4.94 -0.06 -1.20
#